data_AF-A0A1X0RSX2-F1
#
_entry.id   AF-A0A1X0RSX2-F1
#
_cell.length_a   1.000
_cell.length_b   1.000
_cell.length_c   1.000
_cell.angle_alpha   90.00
_cell.angle_beta   90.00
_cell.angle_gamma   90.00
#
_symmetry.space_group_name_H-M   'P 1'
#
loop_
_entity.id
_entity.type
_entity.pdbx_description
1 polymer ?
#
loop_
_entity_poly.entity_id
_entity_poly.type
_entity_poly.pdbx_seq_one_letter_code
_entity_poly.pdbx_strand_id
1 'polypeptide(L)'
;MEIDNNVSSTNTKDKTIDENTFNLVENLSISLNNIMNSYGASRELHRKVVGFVSTVIRDNEKLEQRMIVFFPPDTVDGLMRNTLPIHGHTYDICKNGCKMFKLNDENDDTCNYCGEDQYKPEESLQPVSTMKIISIVGYLSNMLSNEETRSMLLYRSNREAKNNVYQDIFDGDIYKSLKQQNLFDNDLDITLALFVDDYNPEERQKNNENYPL
;
A
#
# COMPACT_ATOMS: atom_id res chain seq x y z
N MET A 1 -6.03 11.96 20.12
CA MET A 1 -5.24 12.18 18.90
C MET A 1 -6.22 12.71 17.86
N GLU A 2 -6.38 14.04 17.82
CA GLU A 2 -7.19 14.69 16.79
C GLU A 2 -6.36 14.69 15.51
N ILE A 3 -6.89 14.04 14.48
CA ILE A 3 -6.33 14.12 13.13
C ILE A 3 -6.96 15.36 12.52
N ASP A 4 -6.18 16.44 12.45
CA ASP A 4 -6.54 17.65 11.72
C ASP A 4 -6.79 17.27 10.24
N ASN A 5 -8.06 17.17 9.84
CA ASN A 5 -8.50 16.82 8.49
C ASN A 5 -8.30 17.95 7.45
N ASN A 6 -7.40 18.89 7.70
CA ASN A 6 -7.06 19.94 6.74
C ASN A 6 -5.79 19.59 5.96
N VAL A 7 -5.87 18.51 5.19
CA VAL A 7 -4.96 18.35 4.05
C VAL A 7 -5.47 19.28 2.96
N SER A 8 -4.84 20.45 2.88
CA SER A 8 -4.92 21.32 1.70
C SER A 8 -4.60 20.46 0.49
N SER A 9 -5.61 20.23 -0.35
CA SER A 9 -5.53 19.48 -1.60
C SER A 9 -4.62 20.23 -2.56
N THR A 10 -3.31 20.05 -2.40
CA THR A 10 -2.35 20.37 -3.45
C THR A 10 -2.69 19.49 -4.62
N ASN A 11 -3.19 20.14 -5.68
CA ASN A 11 -3.69 19.63 -6.93
C ASN A 11 -2.66 18.72 -7.62
N THR A 12 -2.49 17.50 -7.09
CA THR A 12 -1.86 16.39 -7.79
C THR A 12 -3.01 15.83 -8.62
N LYS A 13 -2.95 16.06 -9.93
CA LYS A 13 -3.86 15.38 -10.86
C LYS A 13 -3.63 13.88 -10.64
N ASP A 14 -4.50 13.24 -9.87
CA ASP A 14 -4.54 11.79 -9.77
C ASP A 14 -4.65 11.26 -11.20
N LYS A 15 -3.63 10.51 -11.61
CA LYS A 15 -3.58 9.96 -12.96
C LYS A 15 -4.60 8.83 -12.99
N THR A 16 -5.80 9.12 -13.48
CA THR A 16 -6.82 8.10 -13.75
C THR A 16 -6.25 7.10 -14.76
N ILE A 17 -6.18 5.83 -14.35
CA ILE A 17 -5.84 4.74 -15.27
C ILE A 17 -7.06 4.49 -16.15
N ASP A 18 -6.99 4.93 -17.41
CA ASP A 18 -7.96 4.63 -18.47
C ASP A 18 -7.34 3.75 -19.58
N GLU A 19 -8.14 3.41 -20.58
CA GLU A 19 -7.74 2.57 -21.73
C GLU A 19 -6.53 3.08 -22.53
N ASN A 20 -6.15 4.35 -22.35
CA ASN A 20 -5.01 4.99 -23.01
C ASN A 20 -3.79 5.14 -22.10
N THR A 21 -3.83 4.59 -20.88
CA THR A 21 -2.74 4.74 -19.90
C THR A 21 -1.44 4.12 -20.35
N PHE A 22 -1.54 3.00 -21.08
CA PHE A 22 -0.41 2.24 -21.59
C PHE A 22 -0.50 2.15 -23.11
N ASN A 23 0.64 2.31 -23.77
CA ASN A 23 0.74 2.03 -25.20
C ASN A 23 0.70 0.52 -25.47
N LEU A 24 0.63 0.13 -26.74
CA LEU A 24 0.52 -1.28 -27.14
C LEU A 24 1.69 -2.14 -26.62
N VAL A 25 2.93 -1.65 -26.69
CA VAL A 25 4.12 -2.39 -26.24
C VAL A 25 4.11 -2.58 -24.73
N GLU A 26 3.69 -1.55 -23.99
CA GLU A 26 3.50 -1.60 -22.55
C GLU A 26 2.43 -2.63 -22.16
N ASN A 27 1.27 -2.60 -22.80
CA ASN A 27 0.19 -3.56 -22.56
C ASN A 27 0.61 -5.00 -22.85
N LEU A 28 1.30 -5.24 -23.97
CA LEU A 28 1.82 -6.57 -24.32
C LEU A 28 2.88 -7.04 -23.31
N SER A 29 3.74 -6.12 -22.84
CA SER A 29 4.75 -6.44 -21.83
C SER A 29 4.14 -6.74 -20.46
N ILE A 30 3.10 -6.00 -20.05
CA ILE A 30 2.34 -6.25 -18.82
C ILE A 30 1.63 -7.61 -18.92
N SER A 31 1.00 -7.90 -20.05
CA SER A 31 0.33 -9.18 -20.28
C SER A 31 1.30 -10.36 -20.19
N LEU A 32 2.47 -10.26 -20.85
CA LEU A 32 3.53 -11.27 -20.73
C LEU A 32 4.00 -11.42 -19.29
N ASN A 33 4.21 -10.31 -18.57
CA ASN A 33 4.61 -10.35 -17.16
C ASN A 33 3.58 -11.10 -16.28
N ASN A 34 2.29 -10.83 -16.47
CA ASN A 34 1.22 -11.50 -15.74
C ASN A 34 1.18 -13.01 -16.03
N ILE A 35 1.35 -13.41 -17.30
CA ILE A 35 1.44 -14.82 -17.68
C ILE A 35 2.65 -15.47 -17.01
N MET A 36 3.84 -14.87 -17.11
CA MET A 36 5.05 -15.45 -16.50
C MET A 36 4.91 -15.61 -14.98
N ASN A 37 4.30 -14.62 -14.31
CA ASN A 37 4.05 -14.66 -12.88
C ASN A 37 3.03 -15.73 -12.48
N SER A 38 1.96 -15.94 -13.26
CA SER A 38 0.94 -16.94 -12.94
C SER A 38 1.47 -18.38 -12.97
N TYR A 39 2.53 -18.64 -13.75
CA TYR A 39 3.25 -19.91 -13.77
C TYR A 39 4.45 -19.97 -12.79
N GLY A 40 4.65 -18.95 -11.95
CA GLY A 40 5.75 -18.90 -10.99
C GLY A 40 7.13 -18.82 -11.65
N ALA A 41 7.24 -18.23 -12.85
CA ALA A 41 8.50 -18.11 -13.56
C ALA A 41 9.51 -17.25 -12.77
N SER A 42 10.78 -17.65 -12.77
CA SER A 42 11.84 -16.83 -12.20
C SER A 42 12.08 -15.57 -13.04
N ARG A 43 12.56 -14.48 -12.40
CA ARG A 43 12.95 -13.25 -13.11
C ARG A 43 13.96 -13.51 -14.22
N GLU A 44 14.91 -14.43 -13.99
CA GLU A 44 15.90 -14.84 -14.98
C GLU A 44 15.26 -15.54 -16.18
N LEU A 45 14.30 -16.43 -15.96
CA LEU A 45 13.55 -17.06 -17.05
C LEU A 45 12.78 -16.02 -17.85
N HIS A 46 12.12 -15.08 -17.18
CA HIS A 46 11.39 -14.00 -17.85
C HIS A 46 12.31 -13.12 -18.71
N ARG A 47 13.48 -12.70 -18.18
CA ARG A 47 14.48 -11.95 -18.96
C ARG A 47 14.94 -12.71 -20.21
N LYS A 48 15.16 -14.03 -20.09
CA LYS A 48 15.55 -14.87 -21.24
C LYS A 48 14.44 -14.97 -22.28
N VAL A 49 13.18 -15.12 -21.87
CA VAL A 49 12.03 -15.16 -22.78
C VAL A 49 11.87 -13.82 -23.52
N VAL A 50 11.91 -12.70 -22.79
CA VAL A 50 11.84 -11.36 -23.40
C VAL A 50 12.99 -11.15 -24.38
N GLY A 51 14.21 -11.57 -24.01
CA GLY A 51 15.38 -11.52 -24.89
C GLY A 51 15.19 -12.35 -26.16
N PHE A 52 14.70 -13.59 -26.03
CA PHE A 52 14.42 -14.47 -27.16
C PHE A 52 13.39 -13.88 -28.12
N VAL A 53 12.22 -13.47 -27.61
CA VAL A 53 11.15 -12.88 -28.41
C VAL A 53 11.61 -11.58 -29.08
N SER A 54 12.33 -10.73 -28.34
CA SER A 54 12.89 -9.49 -28.89
C SER A 54 13.87 -9.76 -30.03
N THR A 55 14.72 -10.77 -29.90
CA THR A 55 15.67 -11.14 -30.97
C THR A 55 14.94 -11.61 -32.22
N VAL A 56 13.92 -12.48 -32.09
CA VAL A 56 13.14 -12.98 -33.24
C VAL A 56 12.45 -11.84 -33.98
N ILE A 57 11.80 -10.92 -33.26
CA ILE A 57 11.08 -9.80 -33.88
C ILE A 57 12.06 -8.84 -34.56
N ARG A 58 13.20 -8.54 -33.93
CA ARG A 58 14.21 -7.65 -34.51
C ARG A 58 14.76 -8.19 -35.82
N ASP A 59 15.00 -9.49 -35.89
CA ASP A 59 15.50 -10.14 -37.12
C ASP A 59 14.44 -10.08 -38.24
N ASN A 60 13.19 -10.39 -37.93
CA ASN A 60 12.08 -10.38 -38.89
C ASN A 60 11.81 -8.99 -39.47
N GLU A 61 11.75 -7.98 -38.60
CA GLU A 61 11.40 -6.60 -38.96
C GLU A 61 12.63 -5.73 -39.29
N LYS A 62 13.83 -6.31 -39.25
CA LYS A 62 15.13 -5.61 -39.46
C LYS A 62 15.27 -4.36 -38.57
N LEU A 63 14.85 -4.46 -37.31
CA LEU A 63 14.86 -3.34 -36.38
C LEU A 63 16.25 -3.09 -35.82
N GLU A 64 16.55 -1.82 -35.54
CA GLU A 64 17.79 -1.46 -34.87
C GLU A 64 17.88 -2.06 -33.46
N GLN A 65 19.11 -2.38 -33.03
CA GLN A 65 19.39 -2.99 -31.72
C GLN A 65 18.91 -2.16 -30.52
N ARG A 66 18.66 -0.86 -30.70
CA ARG A 66 18.23 0.06 -29.65
C ARG A 66 16.71 0.13 -29.47
N MET A 67 15.92 -0.36 -30.44
CA MET A 67 14.46 -0.32 -30.35
C MET A 67 13.97 -1.30 -29.28
N ILE A 68 13.18 -0.82 -28.32
CA ILE A 68 12.61 -1.67 -27.27
C ILE A 68 11.36 -2.35 -27.82
N VAL A 69 11.36 -3.69 -27.86
CA VAL A 69 10.26 -4.49 -28.40
C VAL A 69 9.36 -5.03 -27.29
N PHE A 70 9.97 -5.44 -26.18
CA PHE A 70 9.30 -5.86 -24.95
C PHE A 70 10.07 -5.38 -23.74
N PHE A 71 9.35 -5.07 -22.67
CA PHE A 71 9.96 -4.59 -21.43
C PHE A 71 10.40 -5.78 -20.56
N PRO A 72 11.64 -5.76 -20.03
CA PRO A 72 12.07 -6.69 -19.00
C PRO A 72 11.17 -6.60 -17.74
N PRO A 73 11.13 -7.65 -16.89
CA PRO A 73 10.33 -7.66 -15.67
C PRO A 73 10.52 -6.42 -14.79
N ASP A 74 11.76 -5.96 -14.59
CA ASP A 74 12.03 -4.82 -13.71
C ASP A 74 11.51 -3.50 -14.30
N THR A 75 11.51 -3.39 -15.63
CA THR A 75 10.95 -2.24 -16.35
C THR A 75 9.42 -2.24 -16.26
N VAL A 76 8.79 -3.41 -16.40
CA VAL A 76 7.34 -3.55 -16.17
C VAL A 76 6.99 -3.23 -14.72
N ASP A 77 7.74 -3.74 -13.74
CA ASP A 77 7.50 -3.43 -12.32
C ASP A 77 7.63 -1.92 -12.06
N GLY A 78 8.63 -1.26 -12.64
CA GLY A 78 8.83 0.19 -12.54
C GLY A 78 7.70 0.97 -13.19
N LEU A 79 7.26 0.54 -14.38
CA LEU A 79 6.12 1.10 -15.08
C LEU A 79 4.83 0.98 -14.24
N MET A 80 4.53 -0.21 -13.72
CA MET A 80 3.36 -0.43 -12.86
C MET A 80 3.44 0.45 -11.61
N ARG A 81 4.59 0.50 -10.92
CA ARG A 81 4.79 1.36 -9.75
C ARG A 81 4.56 2.85 -10.02
N ASN A 82 5.01 3.34 -11.18
CA ASN A 82 4.84 4.74 -11.56
C ASN A 82 3.43 5.07 -12.04
N THR A 83 2.69 4.06 -12.50
CA THR A 83 1.32 4.22 -12.99
C THR A 83 0.27 4.02 -11.91
N LEU A 84 0.61 3.35 -10.79
CA LEU A 84 -0.32 3.25 -9.65
C LEU A 84 -0.71 4.67 -9.19
N PRO A 85 -2.01 4.98 -9.08
CA PRO A 85 -2.48 6.29 -8.61
C PRO A 85 -2.19 6.51 -7.11
N ILE A 86 -1.65 5.50 -6.44
CA ILE A 86 -1.39 5.53 -5.01
C ILE A 86 0.05 5.99 -4.78
N HIS A 87 0.19 7.26 -4.43
CA HIS A 87 1.48 7.82 -4.05
C HIS A 87 1.64 7.81 -2.52
N GLY A 88 2.83 7.40 -2.07
CA GLY A 88 3.21 7.55 -0.67
C GLY A 88 3.75 8.94 -0.42
N HIS A 89 3.25 9.59 0.63
CA HIS A 89 3.74 10.87 1.11
C HIS A 89 4.83 10.63 2.15
N THR A 90 5.92 11.37 2.05
CA THR A 90 7.00 11.34 3.03
C THR A 90 6.68 12.34 4.12
N TYR A 91 6.75 11.89 5.37
CA TYR A 91 6.58 12.71 6.56
C TYR A 91 7.83 12.67 7.41
N ASP A 92 8.13 13.79 8.03
CA ASP A 92 9.21 13.89 8.99
C ASP A 92 8.75 13.28 10.31
N ILE A 93 9.59 12.44 10.91
CA ILE A 93 9.28 11.76 12.16
C ILE A 93 10.42 11.93 13.15
N CYS A 94 10.08 11.83 14.43
CA CYS A 94 11.08 11.75 15.48
C CYS A 94 12.02 10.57 15.22
N LYS A 95 13.31 10.74 15.50
CA LYS A 95 14.34 9.68 15.43
C LYS A 95 13.94 8.39 16.15
N ASN A 96 13.23 8.51 17.27
CA ASN A 96 12.75 7.38 18.08
C ASN A 96 11.34 6.89 17.67
N GLY A 97 10.75 7.44 16.61
CA GLY A 97 9.41 7.08 16.14
C GLY A 97 8.26 7.52 17.05
N CYS A 98 8.51 8.37 18.05
CA CYS A 98 7.50 8.77 19.03
C CYS A 98 6.36 9.61 18.45
N LYS A 99 6.64 10.39 17.40
CA LYS A 99 5.65 11.23 16.73
C LYS A 99 6.04 11.50 15.27
N MET A 100 5.04 11.90 14.50
CA MET A 100 5.18 12.54 13.21
C MET A 100 5.08 14.06 13.40
N PHE A 101 5.96 14.82 12.77
CA PHE A 101 5.95 16.28 12.83
C PHE A 101 4.89 16.85 11.89
N LYS A 102 4.25 17.95 12.29
CA LYS A 102 3.25 18.63 11.46
C LYS A 102 3.92 19.30 10.25
N LEU A 103 3.29 19.14 9.09
CA LEU A 103 3.77 19.77 7.86
C LEU A 103 3.63 21.30 7.99
N ASN A 104 4.71 22.02 7.72
CA ASN A 104 4.77 23.49 7.73
C ASN A 104 4.43 24.15 9.08
N ASP A 105 4.65 23.46 10.19
CA ASP A 105 4.54 24.05 11.53
C ASP A 105 5.94 24.34 12.07
N GLU A 106 6.38 25.60 11.98
CA GLU A 106 7.69 26.06 12.48
C GLU A 106 7.84 25.91 14.00
N ASN A 107 6.73 25.70 14.74
CA ASN A 107 6.75 25.51 16.18
C ASN A 107 6.79 24.03 16.59
N ASP A 108 6.77 23.11 15.61
CA ASP A 108 6.76 21.66 15.83
C ASP A 108 8.09 21.03 15.37
N ASP A 109 9.22 21.59 15.80
CA ASP A 109 10.57 21.13 15.44
C ASP A 109 11.23 20.22 16.50
N THR A 110 10.68 20.15 17.72
CA THR A 110 11.17 19.26 18.79
C THR A 110 10.11 18.25 19.23
N CYS A 111 10.51 17.01 19.46
CA CYS A 111 9.62 15.96 19.94
C CYS A 111 9.17 16.19 21.38
N ASN A 112 7.86 16.36 21.59
CA ASN A 112 7.27 16.56 22.93
C ASN A 112 7.30 15.30 23.82
N TYR A 113 7.66 14.13 23.29
CA TYR A 113 7.75 12.87 24.05
C TYR A 113 9.17 12.51 24.50
N CYS A 114 10.19 12.79 23.69
CA CYS A 114 11.57 12.42 23.99
C CYS A 114 12.59 13.57 23.88
N GLY A 115 12.16 14.77 23.47
CA GLY A 115 13.03 15.96 23.39
C GLY A 115 13.98 15.99 22.19
N GLU A 116 13.94 14.99 21.30
CA GLU A 116 14.76 14.97 20.09
C GLU A 116 14.24 15.93 19.02
N ASP A 117 15.16 16.63 18.35
CA ASP A 117 14.85 17.57 17.28
C ASP A 117 14.52 16.85 15.96
N GLN A 118 13.70 17.51 15.15
CA GLN A 118 13.31 17.09 13.80
C GLN A 118 14.49 17.14 12.84
N TYR A 119 15.33 18.18 12.95
CA TYR A 119 16.38 18.48 11.99
C TYR A 119 17.77 18.22 12.55
N LYS A 120 18.72 17.96 11.66
CA LYS A 120 20.13 17.84 12.05
C LYS A 120 20.68 19.24 12.45
N PRO A 121 21.56 19.32 13.46
CA PRO A 121 22.09 20.59 13.96
C PRO A 121 22.99 21.33 12.95
N GLU A 122 23.48 20.66 11.91
CA GLU A 122 24.30 21.27 10.85
C GLU A 122 23.43 21.74 9.69
N GLU A 123 22.93 23.00 9.76
CA GLU A 123 22.37 23.95 8.75
C GLU A 123 21.57 23.44 7.53
N SER A 124 21.34 22.16 7.43
CA SER A 124 20.48 21.54 6.46
C SER A 124 19.15 21.33 7.17
N LEU A 125 18.07 21.90 6.61
CA LEU A 125 16.68 21.53 6.92
C LEU A 125 16.39 20.07 6.53
N GLN A 126 17.36 19.18 6.73
CA GLN A 126 17.28 17.76 6.51
C GLN A 126 16.71 17.12 7.78
N PRO A 127 15.55 16.46 7.67
CA PRO A 127 14.99 15.74 8.79
C PRO A 127 15.95 14.61 9.22
N VAL A 128 16.04 14.40 10.53
CA VAL A 128 16.83 13.32 11.15
C VAL A 128 16.27 11.96 10.72
N SER A 129 14.95 11.85 10.61
CA SER A 129 14.25 10.63 10.21
C SER A 129 12.98 10.96 9.43
N THR A 130 12.64 10.10 8.46
CA THR A 130 11.42 10.24 7.66
C THR A 130 10.70 8.90 7.54
N MET A 131 9.39 8.95 7.36
CA MET A 131 8.54 7.79 7.09
C MET A 131 7.70 8.04 5.86
N LYS A 132 7.64 7.05 4.96
CA LYS A 132 6.76 7.09 3.79
C LYS A 132 5.44 6.40 4.15
N ILE A 133 4.35 7.15 4.10
CA ILE A 133 3.00 6.67 4.40
C ILE A 133 2.18 6.70 3.11
N ILE A 134 1.41 5.63 2.88
CA ILE A 134 0.47 5.55 1.77
C ILE A 134 -0.92 5.97 2.26
N SER A 135 -1.64 6.74 1.44
CA SER A 135 -3.04 7.07 1.72
C SER A 135 -3.90 5.81 1.78
N ILE A 136 -4.50 5.54 2.93
CA ILE A 136 -5.46 4.45 3.10
C ILE A 136 -6.65 4.65 2.15
N VAL A 137 -7.14 5.88 2.02
CA VAL A 137 -8.24 6.21 1.10
C VAL A 137 -7.85 5.91 -0.35
N GLY A 138 -6.67 6.36 -0.79
CA GLY A 138 -6.19 6.08 -2.15
C GLY A 138 -6.03 4.58 -2.41
N TYR A 139 -5.50 3.85 -1.43
CA TYR A 139 -5.34 2.40 -1.51
C TYR A 139 -6.68 1.66 -1.59
N LEU A 140 -7.65 1.99 -0.73
CA LEU A 140 -8.98 1.41 -0.73
C LEU A 140 -9.77 1.76 -1.99
N SER A 141 -9.69 3.01 -2.47
CA SER A 141 -10.32 3.43 -3.72
C SER A 141 -9.80 2.63 -4.92
N ASN A 142 -8.50 2.34 -4.95
CA ASN A 142 -7.91 1.51 -6.00
C ASN A 142 -8.36 0.04 -5.89
N MET A 143 -8.45 -0.52 -4.69
CA MET A 143 -9.04 -1.85 -4.46
C MET A 143 -10.50 -1.90 -4.91
N LEU A 144 -11.28 -0.86 -4.62
CA LEU A 144 -12.64 -0.76 -5.10
C LEU A 144 -12.71 -0.58 -6.62
N SER A 145 -11.70 -0.01 -7.27
CA SER A 145 -11.71 0.18 -8.73
C SER A 145 -11.45 -1.12 -9.50
N ASN A 146 -10.69 -2.05 -8.92
CA ASN A 146 -10.43 -3.36 -9.50
C ASN A 146 -11.58 -4.36 -9.20
N GLU A 147 -12.06 -5.06 -10.22
CA GLU A 147 -13.23 -5.95 -10.12
C GLU A 147 -13.00 -7.14 -9.17
N GLU A 148 -11.83 -7.76 -9.22
CA GLU A 148 -11.48 -8.91 -8.39
C GLU A 148 -11.45 -8.50 -6.90
N THR A 149 -10.72 -7.44 -6.56
CA THR A 149 -10.64 -6.96 -5.17
C THR A 149 -11.97 -6.36 -4.69
N ARG A 150 -12.72 -5.69 -5.57
CA ARG A 150 -14.09 -5.24 -5.25
C ARG A 150 -14.99 -6.42 -4.90
N SER A 151 -14.91 -7.52 -5.63
CA SER A 151 -15.72 -8.71 -5.35
C SER A 151 -15.42 -9.30 -3.97
N MET A 152 -14.17 -9.27 -3.52
CA MET A 152 -13.78 -9.71 -2.18
C MET A 152 -14.33 -8.77 -1.09
N LEU A 153 -14.35 -7.46 -1.34
CA LEU A 153 -14.85 -6.46 -0.38
C LEU A 153 -16.37 -6.54 -0.16
N LEU A 154 -17.12 -7.17 -1.08
CA LEU A 154 -18.55 -7.45 -0.93
C LEU A 154 -18.85 -8.60 0.05
N TYR A 155 -17.84 -9.24 0.66
CA TYR A 155 -18.06 -10.31 1.65
C TYR A 155 -19.05 -9.88 2.74
N ARG A 156 -18.90 -8.66 3.28
CA ARG A 156 -19.77 -8.13 4.35
C ARG A 156 -21.24 -8.05 3.91
N SER A 157 -21.52 -7.55 2.70
CA SER A 157 -22.89 -7.36 2.21
C SER A 157 -23.54 -8.68 1.79
N ASN A 158 -22.75 -9.59 1.22
CA ASN A 158 -23.24 -10.88 0.71
C ASN A 158 -23.34 -11.95 1.80
N ARG A 159 -22.80 -11.70 2.99
CA ARG A 159 -22.81 -12.66 4.10
C ARG A 159 -24.20 -12.78 4.71
N GLU A 160 -24.68 -14.01 4.83
CA GLU A 160 -25.87 -14.34 5.61
C GLU A 160 -25.51 -14.54 7.08
N ALA A 161 -26.11 -13.75 7.97
CA ALA A 161 -25.95 -13.91 9.41
C ALA A 161 -26.74 -15.13 9.90
N LYS A 162 -26.12 -15.95 10.76
CA LYS A 162 -26.80 -17.06 11.44
C LYS A 162 -27.32 -16.59 12.79
N ASN A 163 -28.59 -16.86 13.06
CA ASN A 163 -29.21 -16.49 14.34
C ASN A 163 -28.48 -17.16 15.51
N ASN A 164 -28.16 -16.37 16.54
CA ASN A 164 -27.53 -16.80 17.79
C ASN A 164 -26.16 -17.49 17.65
N VAL A 165 -25.44 -17.25 16.56
CA VAL A 165 -24.07 -17.75 16.39
C VAL A 165 -23.14 -16.58 16.08
N TYR A 166 -22.09 -16.44 16.89
CA TYR A 166 -21.00 -15.51 16.61
C TYR A 166 -19.97 -16.23 15.74
N GLN A 167 -19.87 -15.86 14.47
CA GLN A 167 -18.93 -16.45 13.52
C GLN A 167 -17.90 -15.44 13.01
N ASP A 168 -18.26 -14.16 13.03
CA ASP A 168 -17.49 -13.10 12.41
C ASP A 168 -17.62 -11.79 13.19
N ILE A 169 -16.74 -10.82 12.93
CA ILE A 169 -16.78 -9.48 13.52
C ILE A 169 -18.12 -8.77 13.24
N PHE A 170 -18.78 -9.09 12.11
CA PHE A 170 -20.08 -8.55 11.75
C PHE A 170 -21.25 -9.10 12.60
N ASP A 171 -21.02 -10.12 13.43
CA ASP A 171 -22.02 -10.60 14.39
C ASP A 171 -21.95 -9.86 15.73
N GLY A 172 -20.93 -9.03 15.94
CA GLY A 172 -20.75 -8.26 17.16
C GLY A 172 -21.78 -7.15 17.33
N ASP A 173 -22.10 -6.86 18.59
CA ASP A 173 -23.11 -5.87 18.96
C ASP A 173 -22.76 -4.47 18.46
N ILE A 174 -21.45 -4.13 18.43
CA ILE A 174 -20.96 -2.85 17.90
C ILE A 174 -21.35 -2.70 16.42
N TYR A 175 -21.00 -3.69 15.57
CA TYR A 175 -21.34 -3.62 14.16
C TYR A 175 -22.86 -3.58 13.93
N LYS A 176 -23.62 -4.43 14.65
CA LYS A 176 -25.08 -4.44 14.55
C LYS A 176 -25.70 -3.09 14.92
N SER A 177 -25.20 -2.44 15.97
CA SER A 177 -25.63 -1.10 16.38
C SER A 177 -25.32 -0.06 15.31
N LEU A 178 -24.13 -0.10 14.70
CA LEU A 178 -23.77 0.83 13.62
C LEU A 178 -24.65 0.61 12.37
N LYS A 179 -24.97 -0.64 12.04
CA LYS A 179 -25.89 -0.96 10.94
C LYS A 179 -27.31 -0.46 11.22
N GLN A 180 -27.79 -0.56 12.45
CA GLN A 180 -29.10 0.00 12.85
C GLN A 180 -29.15 1.54 12.77
N GLN A 181 -27.99 2.20 12.81
CA GLN A 181 -27.85 3.65 12.64
C GLN A 181 -27.71 4.07 11.17
N ASN A 182 -27.90 3.15 10.21
CA ASN A 182 -27.78 3.40 8.77
C ASN A 182 -26.36 3.84 8.33
N LEU A 183 -25.32 3.40 9.05
CA LEU A 183 -23.92 3.71 8.73
C LEU A 183 -23.27 2.68 7.79
N PHE A 184 -24.01 1.62 7.41
CA PHE A 184 -23.54 0.51 6.58
C PHE A 184 -24.60 0.06 5.54
N ASP A 185 -25.32 1.02 4.97
CA ASP A 185 -26.43 0.79 4.05
C ASP A 185 -25.98 0.50 2.61
N ASN A 186 -24.78 0.93 2.23
CA ASN A 186 -24.20 0.61 0.93
C ASN A 186 -23.42 -0.71 1.00
N ASP A 187 -23.54 -1.55 -0.03
CA ASP A 187 -22.80 -2.81 -0.12
C ASP A 187 -21.29 -2.61 -0.05
N LEU A 188 -20.78 -1.49 -0.59
CA LEU A 188 -19.37 -1.14 -0.62
C LEU A 188 -18.91 -0.33 0.61
N ASP A 189 -19.73 -0.20 1.65
CA ASP A 189 -19.28 0.44 2.89
C ASP A 189 -18.18 -0.40 3.57
N ILE A 190 -17.03 0.24 3.79
CA ILE A 190 -15.82 -0.35 4.39
C ILE A 190 -15.66 0.15 5.82
N THR A 191 -15.44 -0.76 6.76
CA THR A 191 -15.04 -0.44 8.14
C THR A 191 -13.54 -0.68 8.34
N LEU A 192 -12.87 0.24 9.02
CA LEU A 192 -11.52 0.02 9.54
C LEU A 192 -11.62 -0.22 11.05
N ALA A 193 -11.17 -1.38 11.50
CA ALA A 193 -11.07 -1.72 12.91
C ALA A 193 -9.59 -1.79 13.30
N LEU A 194 -9.20 -0.98 14.29
CA LEU A 194 -7.86 -1.02 14.88
C LEU A 194 -7.92 -1.84 16.16
N PHE A 195 -7.15 -2.92 16.20
CA PHE A 195 -6.96 -3.74 17.40
C PHE A 195 -5.55 -3.48 17.92
N VAL A 196 -5.46 -2.95 19.14
CA VAL A 196 -4.19 -2.86 19.87
C VAL A 196 -4.20 -4.03 20.84
N ASP A 197 -3.35 -5.02 20.57
CA ASP A 197 -3.07 -6.10 21.51
C ASP A 197 -1.92 -5.63 22.41
N ASP A 198 -2.12 -5.72 23.73
CA ASP A 198 -1.11 -5.35 24.72
C ASP A 198 -0.01 -6.43 24.73
N TYR A 199 0.79 -6.48 23.67
CA TYR A 199 1.99 -7.30 23.65
C TYR A 199 3.04 -6.63 24.55
N ASN A 200 3.15 -7.12 25.79
CA ASN A 200 4.17 -6.70 26.73
C ASN A 200 5.38 -7.66 26.66
N PRO A 201 6.47 -7.34 25.93
CA PRO A 201 7.64 -8.22 25.82
C PRO A 201 8.42 -8.40 27.14
N GLU A 202 8.09 -7.65 28.20
CA GLU A 202 8.89 -7.60 29.43
C GLU A 202 8.66 -8.76 30.42
N GLU A 203 7.63 -9.59 30.24
CA GLU A 203 7.34 -10.67 31.22
C GLU A 203 8.18 -11.96 31.02
N ARG A 204 8.99 -12.07 29.96
CA ARG A 204 9.77 -13.30 29.69
C ARG A 204 11.12 -13.41 30.43
N GLN A 205 11.51 -12.45 31.27
CA GLN A 205 12.82 -12.49 31.96
C GLN A 205 12.79 -12.76 33.46
N LYS A 206 11.65 -13.12 34.08
CA LYS A 206 11.61 -13.35 35.55
C LYS A 206 11.40 -14.80 36.03
N ASN A 207 11.19 -15.78 35.15
CA ASN A 207 10.86 -17.16 35.58
C ASN A 207 11.84 -18.25 35.11
N ASN A 208 13.15 -17.96 35.05
CA ASN A 208 14.17 -18.96 34.71
C ASN A 208 15.17 -19.24 35.85
N GLU A 209 14.73 -19.25 37.10
CA GLU A 209 15.50 -19.90 38.17
C GLU A 209 14.60 -20.75 39.07
N ASN A 210 14.92 -22.06 39.08
CA ASN A 210 14.48 -23.13 39.99
C ASN A 210 13.41 -24.11 39.49
N TYR A 211 13.88 -25.15 38.81
CA TYR A 211 13.40 -26.52 39.04
C TYR A 211 14.60 -27.42 39.38
N PRO A 212 14.64 -28.09 40.55
CA PRO A 212 15.58 -29.18 40.78
C PRO A 212 15.10 -30.46 40.08
N LEU A 213 16.08 -31.29 39.70
CA LEU A 213 15.94 -32.59 39.03
C LEU A 213 14.97 -33.56 39.74
#